data_AF-A0A2E7W321-F1
#
_entry.id   AF-A0A2E7W321-F1
#
_cell.length_a   1.000
_cell.length_b   1.000
_cell.length_c   1.000
_cell.angle_alpha   90.00
_cell.angle_beta   90.00
_cell.angle_gamma   90.00
#
_symmetry.space_group_name_H-M   'P 1'
#
loop_
_entity.id
_entity.type
_entity.pdbx_description
1 polymer ?
#
loop_
_entity_poly.entity_id
_entity_poly.type
_entity_poly.pdbx_seq_one_letter_code
_entity_poly.pdbx_strand_id
1 'polypeptide(L)'
;MKFVKIINTGEMFDVNESINLRNINKILSLLSNGNKIQHLYTWKYDDSDIVCYGCCKGSAGNENKHELPPGGEKRIKGIENSDIQLLFGDIFILMRNKKLCDLDTSNYGLFYSMYFEGFDDCITSEDENLNENLNGFIVNDELSSSDELEKCPEYGSPEYGSPEYGSPEEELDGEELDEDNNLY
;
A
#
# COMPACT_ATOMS: atom_id res chain seq x y z
N MET A 1 -12.61 18.66 -4.32
CA MET A 1 -11.52 18.57 -3.33
C MET A 1 -10.52 17.60 -3.89
N LYS A 2 -9.24 17.97 -3.83
CA LYS A 2 -8.15 17.14 -4.30
C LYS A 2 -7.60 16.25 -3.17
N PHE A 3 -7.26 15.01 -3.49
CA PHE A 3 -6.57 14.07 -2.61
C PHE A 3 -5.74 13.10 -3.45
N VAL A 4 -4.88 12.33 -2.78
CA VAL A 4 -3.98 11.38 -3.45
C VAL A 4 -4.60 9.99 -3.45
N LYS A 5 -4.65 9.36 -4.61
CA LYS A 5 -4.91 7.93 -4.79
C LYS A 5 -3.59 7.24 -5.12
N ILE A 6 -3.31 6.15 -4.43
CA ILE A 6 -2.13 5.31 -4.67
C ILE A 6 -2.64 3.95 -5.10
N ILE A 7 -2.41 3.58 -6.36
CA ILE A 7 -2.86 2.28 -6.88
C ILE A 7 -1.93 1.17 -6.39
N ASN A 8 -2.33 -0.09 -6.60
CA ASN A 8 -1.59 -1.25 -6.11
C ASN A 8 -0.12 -1.32 -6.59
N THR A 9 0.21 -0.73 -7.74
CA THR A 9 1.61 -0.64 -8.23
C THR A 9 2.48 0.34 -7.44
N GLY A 10 1.89 1.15 -6.56
CA GLY A 10 2.56 2.23 -5.82
C GLY A 10 2.51 3.59 -6.53
N GLU A 11 2.00 3.65 -7.77
CA GLU A 11 1.86 4.92 -8.50
C GLU A 11 0.81 5.82 -7.86
N MET A 12 1.11 7.12 -7.79
CA MET A 12 0.27 8.12 -7.13
C MET A 12 -0.41 9.04 -8.16
N PHE A 13 -1.68 9.34 -7.91
CA PHE A 13 -2.50 10.18 -8.76
C PHE A 13 -3.25 11.23 -7.93
N ASP A 14 -3.29 12.46 -8.44
CA ASP A 14 -4.21 13.48 -7.97
C ASP A 14 -5.63 13.14 -8.40
N VAL A 15 -6.54 13.00 -7.43
CA VAL A 15 -7.96 12.77 -7.67
C VAL A 15 -8.76 13.97 -7.18
N ASN A 16 -9.71 14.45 -7.99
CA ASN A 16 -10.57 15.58 -7.62
C ASN A 16 -12.03 15.15 -7.56
N GLU A 17 -12.59 15.09 -6.35
CA GLU A 17 -13.98 14.68 -6.12
C GLU A 17 -14.71 15.61 -5.14
N SER A 18 -16.04 15.59 -5.20
CA SER A 18 -16.89 16.29 -4.24
C SER A 18 -17.10 15.47 -2.96
N ILE A 19 -16.03 15.38 -2.16
CA ILE A 19 -15.99 14.58 -0.93
C ILE A 19 -16.14 15.43 0.33
N ASN A 20 -16.80 14.88 1.34
CA ASN A 20 -16.98 15.43 2.68
C ASN A 20 -17.06 14.28 3.71
N LEU A 21 -17.03 14.63 4.99
CA LEU A 21 -17.02 13.65 6.08
C LEU A 21 -18.21 12.67 6.08
N ARG A 22 -19.35 13.03 5.46
CA ARG A 22 -20.56 12.18 5.42
C ARG A 22 -20.53 11.18 4.27
N ASN A 23 -19.90 11.51 3.15
CA ASN A 23 -19.90 10.69 1.94
C ASN A 23 -18.56 10.01 1.64
N ILE A 24 -17.52 10.28 2.43
CA ILE A 24 -16.15 9.81 2.21
C ILE A 24 -16.06 8.31 1.94
N ASN A 25 -16.59 7.46 2.82
CA ASN A 25 -16.52 6.01 2.64
C ASN A 25 -17.22 5.55 1.36
N LYS A 26 -18.36 6.16 1.00
CA LYS A 26 -19.09 5.81 -0.22
C LYS A 26 -18.27 6.15 -1.46
N ILE A 27 -17.70 7.36 -1.52
CA ILE A 27 -16.91 7.80 -2.68
C ILE A 27 -15.64 6.97 -2.82
N LEU A 28 -14.89 6.77 -1.72
CA LEU A 28 -13.65 6.00 -1.78
C LEU A 28 -13.90 4.53 -2.16
N SER A 29 -14.97 3.91 -1.64
CA SER A 29 -15.36 2.57 -2.06
C SER A 29 -15.66 2.48 -3.55
N LEU A 30 -16.39 3.44 -4.12
CA LEU A 30 -16.66 3.50 -5.57
C LEU A 30 -15.37 3.64 -6.38
N LEU A 31 -14.45 4.50 -5.97
CA LEU A 31 -13.16 4.70 -6.63
C LEU A 31 -12.22 3.49 -6.55
N SER A 32 -12.48 2.59 -5.61
CA SER A 32 -11.73 1.35 -5.39
C SER A 32 -12.45 0.11 -5.93
N ASN A 33 -13.32 0.26 -6.92
CA ASN A 33 -14.09 -0.85 -7.53
C ASN A 33 -14.95 -1.64 -6.53
N GLY A 34 -15.53 -0.95 -5.54
CA GLY A 34 -16.42 -1.56 -4.54
C GLY A 34 -15.72 -2.14 -3.32
N ASN A 35 -14.40 -1.99 -3.19
CA ASN A 35 -13.68 -2.46 -2.01
C ASN A 35 -14.17 -1.77 -0.72
N LYS A 36 -14.10 -2.52 0.39
CA LYS A 36 -14.45 -2.01 1.72
C LYS A 36 -13.31 -1.15 2.29
N ILE A 37 -13.31 0.11 1.90
CA ILE A 37 -12.33 1.10 2.36
C ILE A 37 -12.62 1.54 3.79
N GLN A 38 -11.59 1.58 4.62
CA GLN A 38 -11.66 1.97 6.03
C GLN A 38 -10.61 3.03 6.33
N HIS A 39 -10.89 3.89 7.31
CA HIS A 39 -9.89 4.79 7.88
C HIS A 39 -8.91 3.96 8.72
N LEU A 40 -7.66 3.86 8.28
CA LEU A 40 -6.65 3.02 8.91
C LEU A 40 -5.74 3.80 9.86
N TYR A 41 -5.17 4.89 9.37
CA TYR A 41 -4.13 5.66 10.08
C TYR A 41 -4.36 7.16 10.03
N THR A 42 -3.80 7.87 11.00
CA THR A 42 -3.68 9.32 11.01
C THR A 42 -2.30 9.76 11.47
N TRP A 43 -1.70 10.73 10.79
CA TRP A 43 -0.48 11.41 11.21
C TRP A 43 -0.76 12.88 11.47
N LYS A 44 0.00 13.46 12.40
CA LYS A 44 0.01 14.91 12.61
C LYS A 44 0.95 15.56 11.61
N TYR A 45 0.49 16.62 10.98
CA TYR A 45 1.25 17.40 10.02
C TYR A 45 0.88 18.87 10.17
N ASP A 46 1.73 19.61 10.90
CA ASP A 46 1.47 20.98 11.35
C ASP A 46 0.09 21.12 12.03
N ASP A 47 -0.75 22.04 11.53
CA ASP A 47 -2.11 22.30 11.99
C ASP A 47 -3.16 21.36 11.39
N SER A 48 -2.72 20.31 10.67
CA SER A 48 -3.57 19.36 9.97
C SER A 48 -3.23 17.91 10.32
N ASP A 49 -4.11 17.02 9.90
CA ASP A 49 -3.96 15.59 9.98
C ASP A 49 -3.86 15.02 8.55
N ILE A 50 -2.84 14.19 8.31
CA ILE A 50 -2.81 13.31 7.15
C ILE A 50 -3.55 12.02 7.50
N VAL A 51 -4.43 11.58 6.61
CA VAL A 51 -5.40 10.52 6.88
C VAL A 51 -5.31 9.46 5.80
N CYS A 52 -5.01 8.23 6.19
CA CYS A 52 -4.93 7.10 5.28
C CYS A 52 -6.20 6.25 5.33
N TYR A 53 -6.79 6.03 4.16
CA TYR A 53 -7.87 5.10 3.92
C TYR A 53 -7.40 3.97 3.03
N GLY A 54 -7.78 2.74 3.33
CA GLY A 54 -7.39 1.57 2.55
C GLY A 54 -8.06 0.30 3.01
N CYS A 55 -7.54 -0.83 2.55
CA CYS A 55 -7.99 -2.16 2.94
C CYS A 55 -6.82 -2.98 3.52
N CYS A 56 -6.96 -3.47 4.75
CA CYS A 56 -5.96 -4.34 5.41
C CYS A 56 -6.23 -5.83 5.18
N LYS A 57 -7.16 -6.18 4.28
CA LYS A 57 -7.53 -7.56 3.92
C LYS A 57 -7.62 -7.68 2.41
N GLY A 58 -7.00 -8.70 1.85
CA GLY A 58 -7.05 -8.96 0.42
C GLY A 58 -6.39 -10.28 0.06
N SER A 59 -6.34 -10.56 -1.24
CA SER A 59 -5.72 -11.75 -1.81
C SER A 59 -4.27 -11.46 -2.20
N ALA A 60 -3.46 -12.52 -2.18
CA ALA A 60 -2.09 -12.46 -2.67
C ALA A 60 -2.03 -11.97 -4.13
N GLY A 61 -1.06 -11.11 -4.45
CA GLY A 61 -0.90 -10.48 -5.75
C GLY A 61 -1.68 -9.18 -5.93
N ASN A 62 -2.44 -8.74 -4.92
CA ASN A 62 -3.14 -7.47 -4.92
C ASN A 62 -2.71 -6.55 -3.75
N GLU A 63 -1.54 -6.82 -3.18
CA GLU A 63 -0.88 -5.94 -2.23
C GLU A 63 -0.58 -4.59 -2.88
N ASN A 64 -0.75 -3.52 -2.12
CA ASN A 64 -0.26 -2.21 -2.53
C ASN A 64 1.24 -2.13 -2.25
N LYS A 65 2.02 -1.73 -3.25
CA LYS A 65 3.48 -1.62 -3.16
C LYS A 65 3.97 -0.34 -2.48
N HIS A 66 3.08 0.57 -2.11
CA HIS A 66 3.43 1.80 -1.42
C HIS A 66 3.67 1.55 0.06
N GLU A 67 4.85 1.92 0.55
CA GLU A 67 5.17 1.90 1.97
C GLU A 67 4.55 3.13 2.65
N LEU A 68 3.91 2.95 3.81
CA LEU A 68 3.38 4.09 4.55
C LEU A 68 4.42 4.61 5.55
N PRO A 69 4.42 5.92 5.85
CA PRO A 69 5.28 6.48 6.88
C PRO A 69 5.07 5.81 8.25
N PRO A 70 6.12 5.66 9.07
CA PRO A 70 5.99 5.12 10.41
C PRO A 70 5.17 6.06 11.32
N GLY A 71 4.79 5.57 12.51
CA GLY A 71 4.19 6.40 13.56
C GLY A 71 2.73 6.81 13.32
N GLY A 72 2.02 6.17 12.39
CA GLY A 72 0.60 6.45 12.14
C GLY A 72 -0.29 6.01 13.31
N GLU A 73 -1.16 6.90 13.78
CA GLU A 73 -2.16 6.59 14.81
C GLU A 73 -3.23 5.65 14.24
N LYS A 74 -3.29 4.42 14.77
CA LYS A 74 -4.25 3.38 14.35
C LYS A 74 -5.69 3.79 14.66
N ARG A 75 -6.58 3.61 13.69
CA ARG A 75 -8.02 3.91 13.83
C ARG A 75 -8.93 2.69 13.92
N ILE A 76 -8.40 1.53 13.55
CA ILE A 76 -9.08 0.25 13.70
C ILE A 76 -8.27 -0.69 14.60
N LYS A 77 -8.94 -1.66 15.21
CA LYS A 77 -8.31 -2.63 16.10
C LYS A 77 -7.71 -3.79 15.29
N GLY A 78 -6.60 -4.34 15.79
CA GLY A 78 -5.98 -5.54 15.22
C GLY A 78 -5.20 -5.30 13.93
N ILE A 79 -4.76 -4.06 13.69
CA ILE A 79 -3.78 -3.74 12.64
C ILE A 79 -2.41 -3.45 13.25
N GLU A 80 -1.38 -3.71 12.46
CA GLU A 80 0.02 -3.45 12.80
C GLU A 80 0.35 -1.96 12.68
N ASN A 81 1.61 -1.60 12.91
CA ASN A 81 2.07 -0.23 12.67
C ASN A 81 2.03 0.10 11.17
N SER A 82 1.92 1.37 10.83
CA SER A 82 1.69 1.82 9.46
C SER A 82 2.78 1.37 8.47
N ASP A 83 4.04 1.36 8.92
CA ASP A 83 5.23 0.93 8.20
C ASP A 83 5.34 -0.60 8.02
N ILE A 84 4.53 -1.39 8.73
CA ILE A 84 4.59 -2.86 8.72
C ILE A 84 3.32 -3.48 8.13
N GLN A 85 2.18 -2.79 8.26
CA GLN A 85 0.89 -3.32 7.85
C GLN A 85 0.80 -3.47 6.34
N LEU A 86 0.60 -4.70 5.89
CA LEU A 86 0.27 -4.98 4.49
C LEU A 86 -1.12 -4.44 4.15
N LEU A 87 -1.20 -3.64 3.10
CA LEU A 87 -2.43 -3.08 2.54
C LEU A 87 -2.70 -3.64 1.15
N PHE A 88 -3.96 -3.68 0.76
CA PHE A 88 -4.42 -4.30 -0.48
C PHE A 88 -5.26 -3.33 -1.31
N GLY A 89 -5.10 -3.42 -2.63
CA GLY A 89 -5.78 -2.55 -3.59
C GLY A 89 -5.35 -1.09 -3.47
N ASP A 90 -6.28 -0.17 -3.77
CA ASP A 90 -5.99 1.26 -3.76
C ASP A 90 -5.96 1.84 -2.33
N ILE A 91 -4.99 2.72 -2.09
CA ILE A 91 -4.88 3.54 -0.88
C ILE A 91 -5.30 4.97 -1.23
N PHE A 92 -5.94 5.65 -0.30
CA PHE A 92 -6.30 7.05 -0.43
C PHE A 92 -5.72 7.86 0.73
N ILE A 93 -4.99 8.91 0.40
CA ILE A 93 -4.41 9.84 1.36
C ILE A 93 -5.14 11.16 1.25
N LEU A 94 -5.73 11.59 2.36
CA LEU A 94 -6.48 12.84 2.47
C LEU A 94 -5.85 13.71 3.56
N MET A 95 -6.02 15.02 3.44
CA MET A 95 -5.68 15.95 4.51
C MET A 95 -6.97 16.49 5.15
N ARG A 96 -6.97 16.57 6.49
CA ARG A 96 -8.05 17.23 7.22
C ARG A 96 -7.49 18.19 8.25
N ASN A 97 -8.21 19.29 8.44
CA ASN A 97 -8.16 20.06 9.67
C ASN A 97 -9.59 19.98 10.28
N LYS A 98 -10.22 21.11 10.60
CA LYS A 98 -11.65 21.18 10.96
C LYS A 98 -12.58 20.65 9.86
N LYS A 99 -12.10 20.67 8.60
CA LYS A 99 -12.77 20.15 7.40
C LYS A 99 -11.75 19.41 6.55
N LEU A 100 -12.21 18.66 5.56
CA LEU A 100 -11.31 18.12 4.55
C LEU A 100 -10.72 19.26 3.71
N CYS A 101 -9.44 19.15 3.38
CA CYS A 101 -8.65 20.15 2.67
C CYS A 101 -8.02 19.49 1.43
N ASP A 102 -7.68 20.31 0.44
CA ASP A 102 -7.00 19.81 -0.75
C ASP A 102 -5.60 19.32 -0.42
N LEU A 103 -5.27 18.13 -0.92
CA LEU A 103 -3.95 17.51 -0.86
C LEU A 103 -3.62 16.98 -2.26
N ASP A 104 -2.43 17.29 -2.77
CA ASP A 104 -1.91 16.72 -4.01
C ASP A 104 -0.68 15.86 -3.75
N THR A 105 -0.20 15.18 -4.79
CA THR A 105 0.98 14.31 -4.71
C THR A 105 2.24 15.05 -4.27
N SER A 106 2.38 16.34 -4.61
CA SER A 106 3.53 17.16 -4.20
C SER A 106 3.52 17.41 -2.70
N ASN A 107 2.37 17.80 -2.14
CA ASN A 107 2.20 17.99 -0.70
C ASN A 107 2.36 16.68 0.07
N TYR A 108 1.80 15.58 -0.44
CA TYR A 108 2.00 14.27 0.17
C TYR A 108 3.46 13.83 0.11
N GLY A 109 4.16 14.11 -0.98
CA GLY A 109 5.59 13.84 -1.12
C GLY A 109 6.44 14.56 -0.09
N LEU A 110 6.16 15.84 0.18
CA LEU A 110 6.85 16.59 1.25
C LEU A 110 6.62 15.98 2.63
N PHE A 111 5.36 15.66 2.96
CA PHE A 111 5.04 14.96 4.20
C PHE A 111 5.74 13.60 4.29
N TYR A 112 5.76 12.84 3.18
CA TYR A 112 6.38 11.54 3.11
C TYR A 112 7.88 11.65 3.38
N SER A 113 8.58 12.53 2.67
CA SER A 113 10.02 12.70 2.85
C SER A 113 10.36 13.10 4.29
N MET A 114 9.67 14.05 4.91
CA MET A 114 9.95 14.44 6.31
C MET A 114 9.94 13.27 7.32
N TYR A 115 9.10 12.26 7.11
CA TYR A 115 9.01 11.10 7.98
C TYR A 115 10.01 9.98 7.64
N PHE A 116 10.61 10.02 6.45
CA PHE A 116 11.68 9.12 6.01
C PHE A 116 13.07 9.80 5.98
N GLU A 117 13.14 11.12 6.19
CA GLU A 117 14.32 11.99 6.10
C GLU A 117 15.31 11.87 7.26
N GLY A 118 15.13 10.92 8.18
CA GLY A 118 16.17 10.52 9.13
C GLY A 118 17.45 9.96 8.48
N PHE A 119 17.52 9.91 7.15
CA PHE A 119 18.68 9.49 6.36
C PHE A 119 19.45 10.64 5.68
N ASP A 120 18.94 11.88 5.65
CA ASP A 120 19.57 13.00 4.91
C ASP A 120 20.47 13.90 5.78
N ASP A 121 20.47 13.71 7.12
CA ASP A 121 21.37 14.43 8.05
C ASP A 121 22.82 13.91 8.04
N CYS A 122 23.20 13.06 7.08
CA CYS A 122 24.58 12.68 6.82
C CYS A 122 25.31 13.62 5.85
N ILE A 123 24.82 14.85 5.65
CA ILE A 123 25.70 15.94 5.22
C ILE A 123 26.51 16.36 6.45
N THR A 124 27.61 15.65 6.68
CA THR A 124 28.70 16.09 7.55
C THR A 124 28.93 17.58 7.32
N SER A 125 28.68 18.34 8.37
CA SER A 125 29.05 19.74 8.50
C SER A 125 30.37 20.02 7.79
N GLU A 126 30.36 21.03 6.94
CA GLU A 126 31.55 21.65 6.37
C GLU A 126 32.59 21.91 7.46
N ASP A 127 33.51 20.96 7.65
CA ASP A 127 34.84 21.25 8.17
C ASP A 127 35.79 21.19 6.97
N GLU A 128 36.16 22.39 6.54
CA GLU A 128 37.20 22.68 5.58
C GLU A 128 38.49 21.94 5.94
N ASN A 129 38.84 20.88 5.22
CA ASN A 129 40.23 20.55 4.87
C ASN A 129 40.27 19.42 3.83
N LEU A 130 40.18 19.78 2.56
CA LEU A 130 40.74 18.98 1.47
C LEU A 130 42.27 19.01 1.63
N ASN A 131 42.80 18.11 2.45
CA ASN A 131 44.22 17.79 2.42
C ASN A 131 44.41 16.62 1.45
N GLU A 132 44.94 16.92 0.27
CA GLU A 132 45.39 15.96 -0.72
C GLU A 132 46.38 14.98 -0.09
N ASN A 133 45.94 13.75 0.17
CA ASN A 133 46.86 12.61 0.21
C ASN A 133 46.11 11.28 0.03
N LEU A 134 45.43 11.12 -1.11
CA LEU A 134 44.96 9.82 -1.56
C LEU A 134 46.06 9.13 -2.40
N ASN A 135 47.23 8.93 -1.78
CA ASN A 135 48.29 8.07 -2.29
C ASN A 135 48.50 6.91 -1.33
N GLY A 136 47.84 5.79 -1.59
CA GLY A 136 48.25 4.50 -1.03
C GLY A 136 47.14 3.58 -0.56
N PHE A 137 46.30 3.08 -1.48
CA PHE A 137 45.82 1.69 -1.38
C PHE A 137 45.34 1.17 -2.74
N ILE A 138 46.27 1.03 -3.70
CA ILE A 138 46.07 0.13 -4.83
C ILE A 138 46.55 -1.24 -4.36
N VAL A 139 45.63 -2.11 -3.97
CA VAL A 139 45.92 -3.55 -3.91
C VAL A 139 45.88 -4.04 -5.34
N ASN A 140 47.05 -4.20 -5.95
CA ASN A 140 47.21 -5.07 -7.10
C ASN A 140 47.03 -6.49 -6.58
N ASP A 141 45.85 -7.08 -6.77
CA ASP A 141 45.73 -8.53 -6.79
C ASP A 141 45.48 -8.97 -8.24
N GLU A 142 46.51 -9.64 -8.74
CA GLU A 142 46.59 -10.22 -10.06
C GLU A 142 45.49 -11.27 -10.28
N LEU A 143 45.08 -11.39 -11.55
CA LEU A 143 44.24 -12.45 -12.06
C LEU A 143 44.67 -13.83 -11.52
N SER A 144 43.78 -14.47 -10.78
CA SER A 144 43.74 -15.94 -10.70
C SER A 144 42.43 -16.42 -11.30
N SER A 145 42.50 -16.70 -12.60
CA SER A 145 41.53 -17.50 -13.33
C SER A 145 41.38 -18.87 -12.67
N SER A 146 40.17 -19.24 -12.25
CA SER A 146 39.79 -20.63 -11.99
C SER A 146 38.28 -20.74 -12.14
N ASP A 147 37.87 -21.35 -13.26
CA ASP A 147 36.52 -21.82 -13.55
C ASP A 147 36.03 -22.78 -12.47
N GLU A 148 34.95 -22.44 -11.78
CA GLU A 148 34.03 -23.45 -11.22
C GLU A 148 32.58 -22.99 -11.45
N LEU A 149 32.00 -23.49 -12.54
CA LEU A 149 30.58 -23.47 -12.81
C LEU A 149 29.86 -24.25 -11.71
N GLU A 150 29.23 -23.54 -10.77
CA GLU A 150 28.29 -24.14 -9.84
C GLU A 150 27.09 -24.69 -10.62
N LYS A 151 27.02 -26.02 -10.61
CA LYS A 151 25.98 -26.84 -11.22
C LYS A 151 24.68 -26.65 -10.44
N CYS A 152 23.72 -25.93 -11.01
CA CYS A 152 22.35 -25.86 -10.48
C CYS A 152 21.77 -27.29 -10.32
N PRO A 153 21.22 -27.67 -9.15
CA PRO A 153 20.47 -28.90 -9.02
C PRO A 153 19.16 -28.77 -9.79
N GLU A 154 18.96 -29.69 -10.72
CA GLU A 154 17.73 -29.89 -11.48
C GLU A 154 16.63 -30.38 -10.53
N TYR A 155 15.72 -29.47 -10.13
CA TYR A 155 14.52 -29.84 -9.40
C TYR A 155 13.56 -30.52 -10.37
N GLY A 156 13.46 -31.86 -10.25
CA GLY A 156 12.44 -32.63 -10.95
C GLY A 156 11.05 -32.15 -10.55
N SER A 157 10.26 -31.73 -11.53
CA SER A 157 8.85 -31.40 -11.35
C SER A 157 8.10 -32.62 -10.81
N PRO A 158 7.41 -32.52 -9.65
CA PRO A 158 6.47 -33.55 -9.25
C PRO A 158 5.26 -33.55 -10.20
N GLU A 159 4.92 -34.71 -10.74
CA GLU A 159 3.68 -34.94 -11.47
C GLU A 159 2.49 -34.70 -10.52
N TYR A 160 1.84 -33.55 -10.65
CA TYR A 160 0.55 -33.32 -10.02
C TYR A 160 -0.51 -34.09 -10.80
N GLY A 161 -0.89 -35.26 -10.28
CA GLY A 161 -2.14 -35.91 -10.63
C GLY A 161 -3.31 -35.01 -10.24
N SER A 162 -4.03 -34.49 -11.23
CA SER A 162 -5.24 -33.70 -11.00
C SER A 162 -6.33 -34.57 -10.37
N PRO A 163 -6.95 -34.15 -9.25
CA PRO A 163 -8.11 -34.84 -8.69
C PRO A 163 -9.33 -34.69 -9.61
N GLU A 164 -10.13 -35.75 -9.70
CA GLU A 164 -11.40 -35.77 -10.41
C GLU A 164 -12.37 -34.74 -9.81
N TYR A 165 -12.75 -33.74 -10.61
CA TYR A 165 -13.82 -32.82 -10.26
C TYR A 165 -15.16 -33.55 -10.38
N GLY A 166 -15.76 -33.86 -9.23
CA GLY A 166 -17.18 -34.19 -9.16
C GLY A 166 -18.02 -32.98 -9.55
N SER A 167 -18.84 -33.13 -10.58
CA SER A 167 -19.80 -32.12 -11.01
C SER A 167 -20.80 -31.79 -9.90
N PRO A 168 -21.14 -30.50 -9.66
CA PRO A 168 -22.25 -30.15 -8.78
C PRO A 168 -23.57 -30.51 -9.46
N GLU A 169 -24.44 -31.22 -8.73
CA GLU A 169 -25.83 -31.47 -9.12
C GLU A 169 -26.61 -30.14 -9.17
N GLU A 170 -27.18 -29.84 -10.33
CA GLU A 170 -28.18 -28.78 -10.48
C GLU A 170 -29.51 -29.29 -9.91
N GLU A 171 -29.87 -28.85 -8.71
CA GLU A 171 -31.27 -28.89 -8.27
C GLU A 171 -31.99 -27.63 -8.75
N LEU A 172 -32.61 -27.78 -9.92
CA LEU A 172 -33.65 -26.90 -10.42
C LEU A 172 -35.00 -27.31 -9.84
N ASP A 173 -35.73 -26.27 -9.45
CA ASP A 173 -37.18 -26.13 -9.53
C ASP A 173 -38.04 -26.59 -8.35
N GLY A 174 -38.97 -25.71 -7.98
CA GLY A 174 -39.84 -25.85 -6.82
C GLY A 174 -40.76 -24.65 -6.60
N GLU A 175 -41.44 -24.25 -7.68
CA GLU A 175 -42.82 -23.75 -7.80
C GLU A 175 -43.43 -22.77 -6.78
N GLU A 176 -44.08 -21.75 -7.38
CA GLU A 176 -45.00 -20.77 -6.80
C GLU A 176 -46.10 -21.41 -5.95
N LEU A 177 -46.44 -20.76 -4.83
CA LEU A 177 -47.79 -20.81 -4.27
C LEU A 177 -48.25 -19.40 -3.90
N ASP A 178 -49.09 -18.85 -4.79
CA ASP A 178 -50.08 -17.84 -4.47
C ASP A 178 -51.09 -18.44 -3.48
N GLU A 179 -51.28 -17.83 -2.31
CA GLU A 179 -52.56 -17.90 -1.60
C GLU A 179 -52.91 -16.54 -0.97
N ASP A 180 -53.91 -15.91 -1.58
CA ASP A 180 -54.85 -15.01 -0.93
C ASP A 180 -55.30 -15.57 0.43
N ASN A 181 -55.30 -14.72 1.48
CA ASN A 181 -56.38 -14.53 2.46
C ASN A 181 -55.84 -13.98 3.79
N ASN A 182 -56.20 -12.73 4.12
CA ASN A 182 -57.33 -12.53 5.01
C ASN A 182 -57.65 -11.04 5.21
N LEU A 183 -58.92 -10.72 4.98
CA LEU A 183 -59.63 -9.64 5.65
C LEU A 183 -59.49 -9.78 7.17
N TYR A 184 -59.16 -8.69 7.87
CA TYR A 184 -60.06 -7.91 8.75
C TYR A 184 -59.30 -6.72 9.36
#